data_AF-A0A010QHS2-F1
#
_entry.id   AF-A0A010QHS2-F1
#
_cell.length_a   1.000
_cell.length_b   1.000
_cell.length_c   1.000
_cell.angle_alpha   90.00
_cell.angle_beta   90.00
_cell.angle_gamma   90.00
#
_symmetry.space_group_name_H-M   'P 1'
#
loop_
_entity.id
_entity.type
_entity.pdbx_description
1 polymer ?
#
loop_
_entity_poly.entity_id
_entity_poly.type
_entity_poly.pdbx_seq_one_letter_code
_entity_poly.pdbx_strand_id
1 'polypeptide(L)'
;MNQQSSESVGSASPARTPQINRRLARSRLSATPLTETPPTSTSAGRDGTPGSDKILSGRVKKTPRKVSKRKEDVLSEKEKEEERRQLDEMDEERKLFPGSDDWTDEENRLFQILYMRQYSPLLPSHWDMDFRGIPIPDVLFASSDAHPPVINSRSGNDFKATRALARLIELTAHVRALCQSRQRHRARALIEKELHEYAKWAEQDGGYNSLEYLPNLVIDMVDTKMSPQAIEEHMQLRLKAAAATHRAHWRNDLTNPDYREDEDEDAEIEDNRVVLVPDKYQTPSPKKPRALRRSNSPSNGTKYEDDQKDRIPGWNLFSPASQCLYGQEEQYTRRPPVIYGLFIVNTSVMVLTIDSAKEGDKACVSYQVEVGLSKNYQAVWNAITIAIVVCLARDAMMEMKVDFNTSLNDGDSDPDA
;
A
#
# COMPACT_ATOMS: atom_id res chain seq x y z
N MET A 1 -56.92 1.33 -74.04
CA MET A 1 -57.35 0.04 -73.44
C MET A 1 -57.57 0.27 -71.95
N ASN A 2 -58.62 -0.35 -71.39
CA ASN A 2 -58.99 -0.62 -69.98
C ASN A 2 -58.38 0.31 -68.88
N GLN A 3 -59.18 1.05 -68.08
CA GLN A 3 -60.00 0.57 -66.93
C GLN A 3 -59.13 -0.17 -65.88
N GLN A 4 -59.19 0.11 -64.57
CA GLN A 4 -60.34 0.39 -63.68
C GLN A 4 -59.97 1.46 -62.60
N SER A 5 -60.90 2.33 -62.13
CA SER A 5 -61.71 2.23 -60.87
C SER A 5 -60.90 2.18 -59.56
N SER A 6 -61.22 2.84 -58.44
CA SER A 6 -62.37 3.67 -58.00
C SER A 6 -61.90 4.58 -56.82
N GLU A 7 -62.39 5.81 -56.60
CA GLU A 7 -63.56 6.20 -55.76
C GLU A 7 -63.66 5.51 -54.36
N SER A 8 -64.08 6.16 -53.25
CA SER A 8 -64.28 7.58 -52.82
C SER A 8 -64.61 7.58 -51.27
N VAL A 9 -64.83 8.64 -50.45
CA VAL A 9 -64.84 10.12 -50.55
C VAL A 9 -64.65 10.77 -49.13
N GLY A 10 -64.09 11.99 -49.04
CA GLY A 10 -64.30 12.95 -47.92
C GLY A 10 -63.58 12.72 -46.57
N SER A 11 -63.62 13.64 -45.58
CA SER A 11 -63.85 15.12 -45.58
C SER A 11 -63.55 15.72 -44.18
N ALA A 12 -63.60 17.06 -44.06
CA ALA A 12 -63.61 17.90 -42.84
C ALA A 12 -62.29 18.10 -42.04
N SER A 13 -62.22 19.24 -41.33
CA SER A 13 -61.06 19.74 -40.56
C SER A 13 -61.50 20.29 -39.16
N PRO A 14 -60.98 21.39 -38.57
CA PRO A 14 -59.91 21.31 -37.57
C PRO A 14 -60.15 22.02 -36.21
N ALA A 15 -59.50 21.54 -35.13
CA ALA A 15 -59.14 22.28 -33.89
C ALA A 15 -57.98 21.53 -33.19
N ARG A 16 -56.93 22.07 -32.55
CA ARG A 16 -56.53 23.36 -31.93
C ARG A 16 -56.70 23.42 -30.39
N THR A 17 -55.62 23.83 -29.71
CA THR A 17 -55.46 24.18 -28.26
C THR A 17 -55.60 23.08 -27.19
N PRO A 18 -55.03 23.23 -25.97
CA PRO A 18 -53.97 24.17 -25.51
C PRO A 18 -52.79 23.51 -24.74
N GLN A 19 -51.74 24.28 -24.44
CA GLN A 19 -50.74 23.95 -23.41
C GLN A 19 -51.30 24.23 -22.00
N ILE A 20 -50.84 23.51 -20.97
CA ILE A 20 -51.07 23.84 -19.56
C ILE A 20 -49.74 23.83 -18.79
N ASN A 21 -49.39 24.98 -18.20
CA ASN A 21 -48.32 25.11 -17.21
C ASN A 21 -48.83 24.71 -15.82
N ARG A 22 -47.97 24.10 -14.98
CA ARG A 22 -48.23 24.02 -13.53
C ARG A 22 -46.95 24.10 -12.70
N ARG A 23 -46.74 25.26 -12.05
CA ARG A 23 -45.90 25.41 -10.85
C ARG A 23 -46.77 25.23 -9.60
N LEU A 24 -46.20 24.65 -8.54
CA LEU A 24 -46.57 24.67 -7.10
C LEU A 24 -45.66 23.58 -6.45
N ALA A 25 -45.17 23.64 -5.20
CA ALA A 25 -44.95 24.73 -4.26
C ALA A 25 -43.84 24.32 -3.25
N ARG A 26 -43.38 25.21 -2.38
CA ARG A 26 -42.53 24.86 -1.24
C ARG A 26 -43.33 24.14 -0.15
N SER A 27 -42.67 23.25 0.60
CA SER A 27 -42.93 23.05 2.04
C SER A 27 -41.62 23.22 2.82
N ARG A 28 -41.69 23.28 4.16
CA ARG A 28 -40.58 23.61 5.07
C ARG A 28 -40.75 22.86 6.42
N LEU A 29 -39.68 22.87 7.21
CA LEU A 29 -39.55 22.35 8.59
C LEU A 29 -39.43 20.80 8.63
N SER A 30 -38.71 20.20 9.59
CA SER A 30 -38.09 20.72 10.83
C SER A 30 -36.58 20.41 10.96
N ALA A 31 -35.96 20.88 12.04
CA ALA A 31 -34.65 20.43 12.55
C ALA A 31 -34.88 19.68 13.90
N THR A 32 -33.92 19.25 14.73
CA THR A 32 -32.45 19.48 14.92
C THR A 32 -31.89 18.20 15.63
N PRO A 33 -30.60 18.00 16.02
CA PRO A 33 -29.48 18.94 16.23
C PRO A 33 -28.19 18.61 15.44
N LEU A 34 -27.07 19.27 15.78
CA LEU A 34 -25.73 19.00 15.25
C LEU A 34 -25.04 17.84 15.98
N THR A 35 -24.25 17.07 15.23
CA THR A 35 -23.08 16.32 15.73
C THR A 35 -21.95 16.54 14.72
N GLU A 36 -20.74 16.87 15.16
CA GLU A 36 -19.64 17.26 14.28
C GLU A 36 -18.82 16.04 13.83
N THR A 37 -18.89 15.72 12.54
CA THR A 37 -17.96 14.81 11.86
C THR A 37 -17.61 15.36 10.46
N PRO A 38 -16.37 15.20 9.97
CA PRO A 38 -15.98 15.67 8.64
C PRO A 38 -16.63 14.81 7.54
N PRO A 39 -17.04 15.40 6.39
CA PRO A 39 -17.78 14.68 5.36
C PRO A 39 -16.87 13.86 4.43
N THR A 40 -16.94 12.53 4.49
CA THR A 40 -16.27 11.63 3.53
C THR A 40 -16.86 11.79 2.12
N SER A 41 -15.98 11.93 1.12
CA SER A 41 -16.34 12.43 -0.22
C SER A 41 -17.25 11.53 -1.05
N THR A 42 -18.43 12.04 -1.40
CA THR A 42 -19.12 11.71 -2.66
C THR A 42 -19.50 12.99 -3.42
N SER A 43 -19.58 12.92 -4.75
CA SER A 43 -19.37 14.08 -5.61
C SER A 43 -20.50 15.12 -5.62
N ALA A 44 -20.28 16.25 -4.93
CA ALA A 44 -20.88 17.55 -5.24
C ALA A 44 -19.79 18.63 -5.08
N GLY A 45 -19.64 19.52 -6.06
CA GLY A 45 -18.46 20.38 -6.16
C GLY A 45 -18.32 21.41 -5.04
N ARG A 46 -17.21 21.32 -4.30
CA ARG A 46 -16.58 22.40 -3.52
C ARG A 46 -15.06 22.22 -3.56
N ASP A 47 -14.36 23.30 -3.22
CA ASP A 47 -13.02 23.58 -3.72
C ASP A 47 -11.90 22.87 -2.94
N GLY A 48 -11.68 21.59 -3.25
CA GLY A 48 -10.35 21.00 -3.12
C GLY A 48 -9.37 21.72 -4.04
N THR A 49 -8.15 22.00 -3.56
CA THR A 49 -7.13 22.77 -4.29
C THR A 49 -6.93 22.19 -5.70
N PRO A 50 -7.19 22.91 -6.80
CA PRO A 50 -7.26 22.29 -8.13
C PRO A 50 -5.96 21.68 -8.70
N GLY A 51 -4.87 21.58 -7.93
CA GLY A 51 -3.61 20.95 -8.32
C GLY A 51 -3.54 19.47 -7.96
N SER A 52 -3.79 19.10 -6.70
CA SER A 52 -3.51 17.77 -6.15
C SER A 52 -4.29 16.65 -6.81
N ASP A 53 -5.60 16.86 -6.96
CA ASP A 53 -6.52 15.97 -7.66
C ASP A 53 -6.10 15.73 -9.13
N LYS A 54 -5.30 16.63 -9.74
CA LYS A 54 -4.69 16.42 -11.07
C LYS A 54 -3.37 15.65 -11.01
N ILE A 55 -2.59 15.73 -9.94
CA ILE A 55 -1.32 15.01 -9.77
C ILE A 55 -1.61 13.53 -9.49
N LEU A 56 -2.45 13.24 -8.50
CA LEU A 56 -2.84 11.86 -8.20
C LEU A 56 -3.73 11.25 -9.31
N SER A 57 -4.41 12.06 -10.14
CA SER A 57 -5.06 11.57 -11.38
C SER A 57 -4.23 11.70 -12.68
N GLY A 58 -2.92 11.97 -12.63
CA GLY A 58 -2.04 11.94 -13.83
C GLY A 58 -2.39 12.95 -14.93
N ARG A 59 -3.05 14.06 -14.58
CA ARG A 59 -3.68 15.01 -15.50
C ARG A 59 -3.00 16.39 -15.55
N VAL A 60 -1.68 16.41 -15.50
CA VAL A 60 -0.87 17.63 -15.72
C VAL A 60 -0.86 17.99 -17.22
N LYS A 61 -0.75 19.29 -17.52
CA LYS A 61 -0.67 19.80 -18.90
C LYS A 61 0.72 19.49 -19.48
N LYS A 62 0.78 18.93 -20.70
CA LYS A 62 2.03 18.67 -21.41
C LYS A 62 2.85 19.95 -21.64
N THR A 63 3.85 20.20 -20.79
CA THR A 63 5.03 20.98 -21.16
C THR A 63 5.99 20.04 -21.90
N PRO A 64 6.51 20.40 -23.10
CA PRO A 64 7.41 19.53 -23.84
C PRO A 64 8.82 19.56 -23.23
N ARG A 65 9.07 18.76 -22.18
CA ARG A 65 10.43 18.45 -21.70
C ARG A 65 11.17 17.70 -22.80
N LYS A 66 12.09 18.38 -23.48
CA LYS A 66 12.89 17.83 -24.59
C LYS A 66 14.10 17.08 -24.03
N VAL A 67 13.90 15.83 -23.62
CA VAL A 67 14.94 14.98 -23.00
C VAL A 67 16.09 14.78 -23.99
N SER A 68 17.17 15.55 -23.83
CA SER A 68 18.40 15.34 -24.59
C SER A 68 19.13 14.13 -24.02
N LYS A 69 19.48 13.15 -24.87
CA LYS A 69 20.38 12.04 -24.51
C LYS A 69 21.79 12.58 -24.22
N ARG A 70 21.99 13.10 -23.01
CA ARG A 70 23.31 13.38 -22.41
C ARG A 70 23.86 12.11 -21.78
N LYS A 71 25.18 12.05 -21.63
CA LYS A 71 25.90 10.85 -21.19
C LYS A 71 26.33 10.88 -19.72
N GLU A 72 25.89 11.89 -18.99
CA GLU A 72 26.15 12.11 -17.56
C GLU A 72 24.85 12.59 -16.92
N ASP A 73 24.51 12.02 -15.76
CA ASP A 73 23.19 12.15 -15.12
C ASP A 73 23.06 13.43 -14.28
N VAL A 74 23.57 14.54 -14.83
CA VAL A 74 23.65 15.84 -14.16
C VAL A 74 22.44 16.68 -14.58
N LEU A 75 21.38 16.60 -13.77
CA LEU A 75 20.27 17.57 -13.82
C LEU A 75 20.81 19.01 -13.82
N SER A 76 20.18 19.88 -14.61
CA SER A 76 20.39 21.32 -14.49
C SER A 76 20.00 21.80 -13.09
N GLU A 77 20.64 22.85 -12.56
CA GLU A 77 20.25 23.44 -11.27
C GLU A 77 18.76 23.87 -11.25
N LYS A 78 18.22 24.26 -12.41
CA LYS A 78 16.77 24.53 -12.57
C LYS A 78 15.91 23.26 -12.47
N GLU A 79 16.39 22.14 -12.98
CA GLU A 79 15.67 20.86 -12.90
C GLU A 79 15.67 20.33 -11.46
N LYS A 80 16.79 20.47 -10.74
CA LYS A 80 16.87 20.22 -9.29
C LYS A 80 15.97 21.17 -8.48
N GLU A 81 15.80 22.41 -8.91
CA GLU A 81 14.89 23.37 -8.27
C GLU A 81 13.41 23.02 -8.54
N GLU A 82 13.07 22.63 -9.77
CA GLU A 82 11.75 22.08 -10.10
C GLU A 82 11.46 20.79 -9.30
N GLU A 83 12.46 19.93 -9.09
CA GLU A 83 12.33 18.69 -8.31
C GLU A 83 12.16 18.96 -6.81
N ARG A 84 13.01 19.78 -6.18
CA ARG A 84 12.85 20.15 -4.75
C ARG A 84 11.45 20.69 -4.48
N ARG A 85 10.98 21.60 -5.33
CA ARG A 85 9.61 22.13 -5.25
C ARG A 85 8.54 21.04 -5.38
N GLN A 86 8.75 20.02 -6.22
CA GLN A 86 7.82 18.90 -6.34
C GLN A 86 7.81 17.99 -5.10
N LEU A 87 8.94 17.89 -4.39
CA LEU A 87 9.03 17.21 -3.10
C LEU A 87 8.39 18.05 -1.97
N ASP A 88 8.57 19.38 -1.97
CA ASP A 88 7.87 20.28 -1.05
C ASP A 88 6.33 20.21 -1.25
N GLU A 89 5.86 20.27 -2.51
CA GLU A 89 4.44 20.12 -2.86
C GLU A 89 3.90 18.70 -2.59
N MET A 90 4.76 17.68 -2.52
CA MET A 90 4.42 16.31 -2.11
C MET A 90 4.29 16.19 -0.58
N ASP A 91 5.19 16.80 0.19
CA ASP A 91 5.16 16.73 1.64
C ASP A 91 3.99 17.51 2.26
N GLU A 92 3.57 18.61 1.64
CA GLU A 92 2.32 19.28 2.01
C GLU A 92 1.08 18.45 1.65
N GLU A 93 1.08 17.72 0.54
CA GLU A 93 -0.02 16.81 0.18
C GLU A 93 -0.08 15.60 1.13
N ARG A 94 1.08 15.03 1.52
CA ARG A 94 1.19 13.90 2.46
C ARG A 94 0.46 14.18 3.77
N LYS A 95 0.65 15.38 4.34
CA LYS A 95 0.03 15.83 5.61
C LYS A 95 -1.51 15.90 5.57
N LEU A 96 -2.13 15.84 4.38
CA LEU A 96 -3.59 15.77 4.25
C LEU A 96 -4.16 14.37 4.52
N PHE A 97 -3.31 13.33 4.56
CA PHE A 97 -3.71 11.95 4.76
C PHE A 97 -3.70 11.60 6.26
N PRO A 98 -4.82 11.11 6.84
CA PRO A 98 -4.85 10.72 8.25
C PRO A 98 -3.82 9.62 8.58
N GLY A 99 -3.02 9.85 9.62
CA GLY A 99 -1.97 8.92 10.06
C GLY A 99 -0.68 8.94 9.21
N SER A 100 -0.52 9.92 8.30
CA SER A 100 0.68 10.04 7.46
C SER A 100 1.98 10.29 8.23
N ASP A 101 1.90 10.94 9.39
CA ASP A 101 3.06 11.16 10.28
C ASP A 101 3.61 9.85 10.86
N ASP A 102 2.77 8.81 10.98
CA ASP A 102 3.13 7.46 11.45
C ASP A 102 3.52 6.50 10.30
N TRP A 103 3.51 6.93 9.02
CA TRP A 103 3.77 6.04 7.88
C TRP A 103 5.18 5.44 7.90
N THR A 104 5.28 4.19 7.45
CA THR A 104 6.57 3.50 7.25
C THR A 104 7.35 4.04 6.07
N ASP A 105 8.65 3.74 5.99
CA ASP A 105 9.48 4.08 4.82
C ASP A 105 8.94 3.46 3.52
N GLU A 106 8.39 2.23 3.58
CA GLU A 106 7.71 1.56 2.46
C GLU A 106 6.44 2.31 2.00
N GLU A 107 5.60 2.78 2.93
CA GLU A 107 4.39 3.55 2.62
C GLU A 107 4.72 4.96 2.10
N ASN A 108 5.67 5.65 2.74
CA ASN A 108 6.17 6.94 2.27
C ASN A 108 6.80 6.81 0.88
N ARG A 109 7.57 5.74 0.62
CA ARG A 109 8.15 5.43 -0.70
C ARG A 109 7.06 5.14 -1.73
N LEU A 110 6.01 4.38 -1.40
CA LEU A 110 4.87 4.20 -2.30
C LEU A 110 4.22 5.55 -2.63
N PHE A 111 3.92 6.37 -1.63
CA PHE A 111 3.29 7.68 -1.83
C PHE A 111 4.16 8.60 -2.70
N GLN A 112 5.46 8.70 -2.39
CA GLN A 112 6.44 9.47 -3.17
C GLN A 112 6.48 9.01 -4.63
N ILE A 113 6.61 7.70 -4.88
CA ILE A 113 6.62 7.16 -6.25
C ILE A 113 5.29 7.46 -6.95
N LEU A 114 4.13 7.30 -6.27
CA LEU A 114 2.82 7.60 -6.84
C LEU A 114 2.61 9.09 -7.17
N TYR A 115 3.11 10.00 -6.33
CA TYR A 115 3.05 11.44 -6.57
C TYR A 115 3.99 11.84 -7.73
N MET A 116 5.24 11.36 -7.70
CA MET A 116 6.30 11.70 -8.65
C MET A 116 6.23 10.91 -9.97
N ARG A 117 5.32 9.93 -10.13
CA ARG A 117 5.22 9.02 -11.29
C ARG A 117 5.09 9.66 -12.68
N GLN A 118 4.90 10.97 -12.77
CA GLN A 118 4.81 11.75 -14.01
C GLN A 118 6.05 12.62 -14.28
N TYR A 119 7.02 12.62 -13.36
CA TYR A 119 8.23 13.43 -13.37
C TYR A 119 9.51 12.59 -13.30
N SER A 120 9.46 11.45 -12.60
CA SER A 120 10.56 10.47 -12.46
C SER A 120 10.44 9.34 -13.50
N PRO A 121 11.57 8.70 -13.89
CA PRO A 121 11.54 7.48 -14.69
C PRO A 121 11.05 6.28 -13.86
N LEU A 122 10.41 5.33 -14.53
CA LEU A 122 9.79 4.14 -13.90
C LEU A 122 9.95 2.85 -14.72
N LEU A 123 10.31 2.94 -16.00
CA LEU A 123 10.35 1.86 -16.97
C LEU A 123 11.77 1.76 -17.57
N PRO A 124 12.30 0.55 -17.82
CA PRO A 124 13.60 0.38 -18.48
C PRO A 124 13.67 1.10 -19.82
N SER A 125 14.80 1.74 -20.10
CA SER A 125 14.96 2.63 -21.25
C SER A 125 14.86 1.94 -22.62
N HIS A 126 15.02 0.61 -22.67
CA HIS A 126 14.80 -0.19 -23.88
C HIS A 126 13.33 -0.53 -24.16
N TRP A 127 12.45 -0.49 -23.15
CA TRP A 127 11.02 -0.79 -23.32
C TRP A 127 10.26 0.24 -24.18
N ASP A 128 10.84 1.44 -24.41
CA ASP A 128 10.34 2.42 -25.38
C ASP A 128 10.04 1.78 -26.75
N MET A 129 10.91 0.87 -27.20
CA MET A 129 10.74 0.19 -28.49
C MET A 129 9.54 -0.78 -28.55
N ASP A 130 9.12 -1.33 -27.42
CA ASP A 130 7.99 -2.27 -27.33
C ASP A 130 6.65 -1.53 -27.20
N PHE A 131 6.64 -0.35 -26.58
CA PHE A 131 5.43 0.47 -26.39
C PHE A 131 5.18 1.50 -27.50
N ARG A 132 5.93 1.48 -28.60
CA ARG A 132 5.73 2.39 -29.75
C ARG A 132 4.30 2.34 -30.27
N GLY A 133 3.63 3.50 -30.21
CA GLY A 133 2.21 3.67 -30.56
C GLY A 133 1.30 3.88 -29.36
N ILE A 134 1.73 3.51 -28.15
CA ILE A 134 1.08 3.89 -26.90
C ILE A 134 1.64 5.27 -26.47
N PRO A 135 0.80 6.24 -26.06
CA PRO A 135 1.24 7.59 -25.71
C PRO A 135 1.84 7.67 -24.30
N ILE A 136 2.89 6.88 -24.03
CA ILE A 136 3.67 6.89 -22.79
C ILE A 136 4.69 8.05 -22.85
N PRO A 137 4.83 8.90 -21.82
CA PRO A 137 5.81 9.99 -21.83
C PRO A 137 7.27 9.51 -21.74
N ASP A 138 8.15 10.09 -22.58
CA ASP A 138 9.58 9.78 -22.70
C ASP A 138 10.32 9.74 -21.36
N VAL A 139 9.95 10.61 -20.42
CA VAL A 139 10.54 10.71 -19.08
C VAL A 139 10.41 9.41 -18.28
N LEU A 140 9.37 8.61 -18.53
CA LEU A 140 9.18 7.33 -17.85
C LEU A 140 10.22 6.28 -18.24
N PHE A 141 10.78 6.39 -19.44
CA PHE A 141 11.85 5.54 -19.96
C PHE A 141 13.25 6.11 -19.69
N ALA A 142 13.39 7.22 -18.97
CA ALA A 142 14.68 7.86 -18.69
C ALA A 142 15.46 7.21 -17.53
N SER A 143 15.29 5.91 -17.29
CA SER A 143 15.97 5.19 -16.21
C SER A 143 17.49 5.08 -16.43
N SER A 144 18.22 5.14 -15.33
CA SER A 144 19.68 5.15 -15.24
C SER A 144 20.15 4.38 -13.99
N ASP A 145 21.46 4.31 -13.75
CA ASP A 145 22.00 3.69 -12.53
C ASP A 145 21.62 4.46 -11.25
N ALA A 146 21.43 5.78 -11.33
CA ALA A 146 20.88 6.59 -10.24
C ALA A 146 19.35 6.48 -10.14
N HIS A 147 18.67 6.16 -11.25
CA HIS A 147 17.21 6.03 -11.33
C HIS A 147 16.77 4.65 -11.83
N PRO A 148 16.98 3.60 -11.02
CA PRO A 148 16.59 2.25 -11.38
C PRO A 148 15.07 2.17 -11.59
N PRO A 149 14.61 1.48 -12.65
CA PRO A 149 13.19 1.41 -12.98
C PRO A 149 12.41 0.61 -11.93
N VAL A 150 11.29 1.18 -11.45
CA VAL A 150 10.38 0.53 -10.48
C VAL A 150 9.58 -0.60 -11.14
N ILE A 151 9.15 -0.42 -12.39
CA ILE A 151 8.39 -1.40 -13.16
C ILE A 151 9.33 -2.04 -14.19
N ASN A 152 9.93 -3.16 -13.83
CA ASN A 152 10.95 -3.88 -14.61
C ASN A 152 10.68 -5.40 -14.63
N SER A 153 11.45 -6.16 -15.41
CA SER A 153 11.56 -7.61 -15.21
C SER A 153 12.73 -7.93 -14.29
N ARG A 154 12.46 -8.71 -13.23
CA ARG A 154 13.46 -9.29 -12.32
C ARG A 154 14.00 -10.63 -12.83
N SER A 155 13.22 -11.35 -13.65
CA SER A 155 13.63 -12.59 -14.31
C SER A 155 14.43 -12.41 -15.61
N GLY A 156 14.66 -11.18 -16.05
CA GLY A 156 15.25 -10.86 -17.35
C GLY A 156 14.35 -11.19 -18.56
N ASN A 157 13.07 -11.49 -18.32
CA ASN A 157 12.10 -11.80 -19.37
C ASN A 157 11.23 -10.58 -19.70
N ASP A 158 11.87 -9.56 -20.27
CA ASP A 158 11.21 -8.30 -20.64
C ASP A 158 9.97 -8.50 -21.51
N PHE A 159 9.96 -9.48 -22.43
CA PHE A 159 8.80 -9.78 -23.26
C PHE A 159 7.55 -10.21 -22.45
N LYS A 160 7.72 -10.95 -21.34
CA LYS A 160 6.61 -11.24 -20.43
C LYS A 160 6.16 -9.96 -19.71
N ALA A 161 7.10 -9.14 -19.25
CA ALA A 161 6.82 -7.94 -18.45
C ALA A 161 6.13 -6.84 -19.27
N THR A 162 6.63 -6.51 -20.46
CA THR A 162 6.01 -5.53 -21.36
C THR A 162 4.62 -5.97 -21.79
N ARG A 163 4.43 -7.27 -22.09
CA ARG A 163 3.13 -7.86 -22.39
C ARG A 163 2.15 -7.83 -21.21
N ALA A 164 2.62 -8.04 -19.98
CA ALA A 164 1.80 -7.95 -18.78
C ALA A 164 1.33 -6.50 -18.55
N LEU A 165 2.23 -5.52 -18.68
CA LEU A 165 1.90 -4.10 -18.58
C LEU A 165 0.96 -3.63 -19.70
N ALA A 166 1.15 -4.12 -20.94
CA ALA A 166 0.24 -3.83 -22.06
C ALA A 166 -1.21 -4.24 -21.75
N ARG A 167 -1.43 -5.41 -21.13
CA ARG A 167 -2.78 -5.85 -20.70
C ARG A 167 -3.43 -4.89 -19.69
N LEU A 168 -2.65 -4.35 -18.74
CA LEU A 168 -3.16 -3.34 -17.80
C LEU A 168 -3.53 -2.01 -18.50
N ILE A 169 -2.78 -1.62 -19.54
CA ILE A 169 -3.12 -0.42 -20.34
C ILE A 169 -4.43 -0.68 -21.11
N GLU A 170 -4.58 -1.85 -21.74
CA GLU A 170 -5.80 -2.26 -22.44
C GLU A 170 -7.01 -2.42 -21.52
N LEU A 171 -6.84 -2.82 -20.26
CA LEU A 171 -7.92 -2.99 -19.28
C LEU A 171 -8.81 -1.75 -19.17
N THR A 172 -8.24 -0.54 -19.18
CA THR A 172 -9.00 0.73 -19.16
C THR A 172 -9.83 0.94 -20.44
N ALA A 173 -9.41 0.40 -21.59
CA ALA A 173 -10.22 0.42 -22.81
C ALA A 173 -11.38 -0.59 -22.71
N HIS A 174 -11.11 -1.82 -22.27
CA HIS A 174 -12.11 -2.88 -22.14
C HIS A 174 -13.17 -2.56 -21.07
N VAL A 175 -12.78 -2.04 -19.90
CA VAL A 175 -13.70 -1.59 -18.83
C VAL A 175 -14.66 -0.52 -19.34
N ARG A 176 -14.16 0.49 -20.09
CA ARG A 176 -15.02 1.53 -20.67
C ARG A 176 -16.00 0.96 -21.70
N ALA A 177 -15.57 0.03 -22.57
CA ALA A 177 -16.44 -0.61 -23.55
C ALA A 177 -17.56 -1.43 -22.88
N LEU A 178 -17.24 -2.19 -21.82
CA LEU A 178 -18.22 -2.91 -20.99
C LEU A 178 -19.17 -1.94 -20.27
N CYS A 179 -18.70 -0.78 -19.82
CA CYS A 179 -19.55 0.25 -19.22
C CYS A 179 -20.50 0.91 -20.22
N GLN A 180 -20.04 1.19 -21.45
CA GLN A 180 -20.86 1.78 -22.52
C GLN A 180 -21.94 0.82 -23.02
N SER A 181 -21.60 -0.47 -23.15
CA SER A 181 -22.54 -1.57 -23.46
C SER A 181 -23.42 -1.99 -22.27
N ARG A 182 -23.40 -1.25 -21.15
CA ARG A 182 -24.15 -1.50 -19.90
C ARG A 182 -23.79 -2.79 -19.15
N GLN A 183 -22.77 -3.53 -19.57
CA GLN A 183 -22.29 -4.78 -18.95
C GLN A 183 -21.35 -4.54 -17.74
N ARG A 184 -21.70 -3.58 -16.85
CA ARG A 184 -20.85 -3.17 -15.71
C ARG A 184 -20.46 -4.31 -14.76
N HIS A 185 -21.31 -5.32 -14.59
CA HIS A 185 -20.98 -6.50 -13.77
C HIS A 185 -19.79 -7.30 -14.35
N ARG A 186 -19.65 -7.38 -15.69
CA ARG A 186 -18.49 -8.00 -16.34
C ARG A 186 -17.23 -7.15 -16.22
N ALA A 187 -17.37 -5.82 -16.13
CA ALA A 187 -16.22 -4.95 -15.91
C ALA A 187 -15.54 -5.25 -14.56
N ARG A 188 -16.31 -5.48 -13.48
CA ARG A 188 -15.76 -5.89 -12.17
C ARG A 188 -14.93 -7.18 -12.26
N ALA A 189 -15.51 -8.25 -12.82
CA ALA A 189 -14.83 -9.54 -12.99
C ALA A 189 -13.63 -9.47 -13.96
N LEU A 190 -13.66 -8.59 -14.96
CA LEU A 190 -12.50 -8.37 -15.84
C LEU A 190 -11.35 -7.65 -15.11
N ILE A 191 -11.66 -6.65 -14.27
CA ILE A 191 -10.65 -5.97 -13.44
C ILE A 191 -10.00 -6.98 -12.50
N GLU A 192 -10.81 -7.74 -11.77
CA GLU A 192 -10.35 -8.80 -10.86
C GLU A 192 -9.44 -9.81 -11.56
N LYS A 193 -9.86 -10.32 -12.73
CA LYS A 193 -9.06 -11.26 -13.52
C LYS A 193 -7.72 -10.67 -13.94
N GLU A 194 -7.71 -9.48 -14.54
CA GLU A 194 -6.47 -8.90 -15.09
C GLU A 194 -5.52 -8.41 -13.97
N LEU A 195 -6.03 -8.04 -12.79
CA LEU A 195 -5.20 -7.80 -11.60
C LEU A 195 -4.53 -9.08 -11.09
N HIS A 196 -5.28 -10.18 -10.93
CA HIS A 196 -4.71 -11.47 -10.52
C HIS A 196 -3.71 -12.03 -11.55
N GLU A 197 -3.98 -11.85 -12.85
CA GLU A 197 -3.05 -12.24 -13.92
C GLU A 197 -1.75 -11.42 -13.89
N TYR A 198 -1.80 -10.15 -13.48
CA TYR A 198 -0.61 -9.31 -13.31
C TYR A 198 0.16 -9.63 -12.02
N ALA A 199 -0.52 -9.88 -10.90
CA ALA A 199 0.09 -10.38 -9.67
C ALA A 199 0.82 -11.71 -9.91
N LYS A 200 0.16 -12.66 -10.55
CA LYS A 200 0.73 -13.97 -10.94
C LYS A 200 1.91 -13.86 -11.91
N TRP A 201 1.93 -12.84 -12.79
CA TRP A 201 3.14 -12.55 -13.57
C TRP A 201 4.29 -12.09 -12.65
N ALA A 202 4.03 -11.21 -11.70
CA ALA A 202 5.04 -10.70 -10.78
C ALA A 202 5.61 -11.80 -9.86
N GLU A 203 4.77 -12.71 -9.37
CA GLU A 203 5.17 -13.92 -8.60
C GLU A 203 6.12 -14.83 -9.39
N GLN A 204 5.92 -14.96 -10.70
CA GLN A 204 6.79 -15.72 -11.61
C GLN A 204 8.07 -14.95 -11.94
N ASP A 205 8.01 -13.63 -12.05
CA ASP A 205 9.14 -12.76 -12.38
C ASP A 205 10.11 -12.58 -11.20
N GLY A 206 9.60 -12.54 -9.96
CA GLY A 206 10.41 -12.73 -8.74
C GLY A 206 10.76 -14.19 -8.43
N GLY A 207 10.12 -15.14 -9.13
CA GLY A 207 10.37 -16.57 -9.05
C GLY A 207 10.05 -17.18 -7.69
N TYR A 208 9.02 -16.69 -6.99
CA TYR A 208 8.52 -17.24 -5.72
C TYR A 208 7.14 -17.91 -5.85
N ASN A 209 6.53 -17.91 -7.05
CA ASN A 209 5.31 -18.66 -7.42
C ASN A 209 5.35 -20.16 -7.00
N SER A 210 6.53 -20.77 -6.82
CA SER A 210 6.69 -22.19 -6.47
C SER A 210 7.10 -22.45 -5.02
N LEU A 211 7.10 -21.42 -4.17
CA LEU A 211 7.45 -21.52 -2.75
C LEU A 211 6.18 -21.40 -1.89
N GLU A 212 6.23 -21.86 -0.65
CA GLU A 212 5.20 -21.52 0.33
C GLU A 212 5.57 -20.17 0.98
N TYR A 213 4.77 -19.15 0.69
CA TYR A 213 5.01 -17.78 1.13
C TYR A 213 3.69 -17.11 1.53
N LEU A 214 3.77 -16.15 2.45
CA LEU A 214 2.60 -15.39 2.90
C LEU A 214 2.49 -14.08 2.08
N PRO A 215 1.47 -13.90 1.22
CA PRO A 215 1.41 -12.75 0.32
C PRO A 215 1.28 -11.41 1.05
N ASN A 216 2.00 -10.40 0.59
CA ASN A 216 1.83 -9.00 1.00
C ASN A 216 0.89 -8.20 0.07
N LEU A 217 0.22 -8.84 -0.88
CA LEU A 217 -0.71 -8.23 -1.82
C LEU A 217 -2.10 -8.85 -1.65
N VAL A 218 -3.11 -8.02 -1.36
CA VAL A 218 -4.52 -8.39 -1.26
C VAL A 218 -5.28 -7.79 -2.44
N ILE A 219 -5.88 -8.63 -3.28
CA ILE A 219 -6.84 -8.23 -4.31
C ILE A 219 -8.22 -8.71 -3.86
N ASP A 220 -9.23 -7.84 -3.85
CA ASP A 220 -10.58 -8.17 -3.35
C ASP A 220 -11.67 -7.33 -4.04
N MET A 221 -12.90 -7.88 -4.15
CA MET A 221 -14.01 -7.27 -4.90
C MET A 221 -15.20 -6.93 -4.00
N VAL A 222 -15.20 -5.72 -3.43
CA VAL A 222 -16.18 -5.28 -2.42
C VAL A 222 -17.62 -5.19 -2.98
N ASP A 223 -18.63 -5.68 -2.24
CA ASP A 223 -20.03 -5.51 -2.67
C ASP A 223 -20.48 -4.05 -2.55
N THR A 224 -20.90 -3.48 -3.66
CA THR A 224 -21.33 -2.07 -3.76
C THR A 224 -22.81 -1.87 -3.43
N LYS A 225 -23.47 -2.90 -2.88
CA LYS A 225 -24.80 -2.79 -2.23
C LYS A 225 -24.72 -2.40 -0.75
N MET A 226 -23.55 -2.56 -0.14
CA MET A 226 -23.29 -2.19 1.26
C MET A 226 -23.28 -0.67 1.44
N SER A 227 -23.41 -0.19 2.69
CA SER A 227 -23.21 1.23 3.00
C SER A 227 -21.74 1.64 2.80
N PRO A 228 -21.41 2.92 2.58
CA PRO A 228 -20.02 3.37 2.48
C PRO A 228 -19.18 3.02 3.71
N GLN A 229 -19.78 3.06 4.91
CA GLN A 229 -19.13 2.66 6.16
C GLN A 229 -18.82 1.15 6.17
N ALA A 230 -19.79 0.29 5.82
CA ALA A 230 -19.55 -1.16 5.75
C ALA A 230 -18.55 -1.55 4.64
N ILE A 231 -18.46 -0.76 3.56
CA ILE A 231 -17.42 -0.89 2.52
C ILE A 231 -16.04 -0.56 3.12
N GLU A 232 -15.92 0.53 3.87
CA GLU A 232 -14.68 0.92 4.54
C GLU A 232 -14.25 -0.10 5.61
N GLU A 233 -15.17 -0.47 6.49
CA GLU A 233 -14.98 -1.51 7.52
C GLU A 233 -14.52 -2.84 6.91
N HIS A 234 -15.13 -3.29 5.81
CA HIS A 234 -14.72 -4.50 5.09
C HIS A 234 -13.27 -4.41 4.57
N MET A 235 -12.92 -3.31 3.90
CA MET A 235 -11.55 -3.12 3.39
C MET A 235 -10.52 -3.03 4.53
N GLN A 236 -10.84 -2.30 5.59
CA GLN A 236 -9.98 -2.20 6.77
C GLN A 236 -9.80 -3.57 7.46
N LEU A 237 -10.90 -4.32 7.67
CA LEU A 237 -10.88 -5.63 8.29
C LEU A 237 -10.07 -6.63 7.47
N ARG A 238 -10.23 -6.62 6.15
CA ARG A 238 -9.50 -7.53 5.24
C ARG A 238 -7.99 -7.32 5.29
N LEU A 239 -7.54 -6.06 5.38
CA LEU A 239 -6.13 -5.71 5.55
C LEU A 239 -5.62 -5.99 6.98
N LYS A 240 -6.36 -5.59 8.02
CA LYS A 240 -6.00 -5.85 9.42
C LYS A 240 -5.90 -7.35 9.74
N ALA A 241 -6.73 -8.18 9.11
CA ALA A 241 -6.63 -9.64 9.20
C ALA A 241 -5.35 -10.17 8.54
N ALA A 242 -5.01 -9.71 7.32
CA ALA A 242 -3.76 -10.10 6.65
C ALA A 242 -2.52 -9.65 7.43
N ALA A 243 -2.53 -8.43 7.98
CA ALA A 243 -1.49 -7.91 8.86
C ALA A 243 -1.33 -8.75 10.13
N ALA A 244 -2.43 -9.21 10.74
CA ALA A 244 -2.39 -10.12 11.89
C ALA A 244 -1.78 -11.49 11.54
N THR A 245 -2.06 -12.03 10.34
CA THR A 245 -1.40 -13.27 9.87
C THR A 245 0.11 -13.08 9.69
N HIS A 246 0.55 -11.95 9.11
CA HIS A 246 1.97 -11.62 9.01
C HIS A 246 2.62 -11.43 10.40
N ARG A 247 1.97 -10.72 11.34
CA ARG A 247 2.49 -10.60 12.72
C ARG A 247 2.62 -11.93 13.44
N ALA A 248 1.71 -12.88 13.21
CA ALA A 248 1.78 -14.20 13.80
C ALA A 248 2.93 -15.03 13.19
N HIS A 249 3.05 -15.04 11.86
CA HIS A 249 4.08 -15.79 11.13
C HIS A 249 5.51 -15.38 11.50
N TRP A 250 5.75 -14.08 11.71
CA TRP A 250 7.09 -13.54 11.94
C TRP A 250 7.45 -13.32 13.41
N ARG A 251 6.61 -13.72 14.37
CA ARG A 251 6.84 -13.43 15.81
C ARG A 251 8.00 -14.26 16.37
N ASN A 252 8.80 -13.66 17.25
CA ASN A 252 9.78 -14.39 18.05
C ASN A 252 9.08 -15.18 19.17
N ASP A 253 9.07 -16.51 19.09
CA ASP A 253 8.53 -17.40 20.15
C ASP A 253 9.46 -17.56 21.37
N LEU A 254 10.48 -16.70 21.51
CA LEU A 254 11.49 -16.74 22.59
C LEU A 254 10.94 -16.39 23.99
N THR A 255 9.63 -16.18 24.16
CA THR A 255 8.99 -16.04 25.48
C THR A 255 8.73 -17.39 26.14
N ASN A 256 9.80 -18.14 26.42
CA ASN A 256 9.73 -19.31 27.28
C ASN A 256 11.02 -19.44 28.11
N PRO A 257 11.16 -18.71 29.23
CA PRO A 257 12.21 -18.97 30.20
C PRO A 257 11.89 -20.28 30.91
N ASP A 258 12.54 -21.37 30.49
CA ASP A 258 12.34 -22.71 31.03
C ASP A 258 12.86 -22.84 32.47
N TYR A 259 12.03 -22.37 33.39
CA TYR A 259 12.12 -22.63 34.83
C TYR A 259 11.06 -23.65 35.22
N ARG A 260 11.22 -24.88 34.71
CA ARG A 260 10.81 -26.04 35.49
C ARG A 260 11.83 -26.18 36.61
N GLU A 261 11.42 -25.78 37.81
CA GLU A 261 12.11 -26.25 39.02
C GLU A 261 11.88 -27.76 39.08
N ASP A 262 12.96 -28.55 39.12
CA ASP A 262 12.87 -30.00 39.21
C ASP A 262 12.19 -30.40 40.54
N GLU A 263 10.97 -30.93 40.50
CA GLU A 263 10.34 -31.53 41.67
C GLU A 263 11.01 -32.90 41.93
N ASP A 264 11.93 -32.93 42.90
CA ASP A 264 12.74 -34.11 43.27
C ASP A 264 11.90 -35.40 43.44
N GLU A 265 11.94 -36.31 42.46
CA GLU A 265 11.17 -37.56 42.43
C GLU A 265 11.84 -38.70 43.24
N ASP A 266 12.17 -38.45 44.51
CA ASP A 266 12.81 -39.42 45.42
C ASP A 266 11.90 -39.77 46.62
N ALA A 267 11.06 -40.81 46.45
CA ALA A 267 10.08 -41.27 47.45
C ALA A 267 10.15 -42.78 47.75
N GLU A 268 11.20 -43.24 48.45
CA GLU A 268 11.33 -44.63 48.93
C GLU A 268 10.99 -44.83 50.44
N ILE A 269 10.72 -46.08 50.82
CA ILE A 269 9.91 -46.56 51.95
C ILE A 269 10.51 -47.89 52.47
N GLU A 270 10.63 -48.23 53.76
CA GLU A 270 10.10 -47.65 55.01
C GLU A 270 11.10 -47.84 56.20
N ASP A 271 10.64 -47.50 57.40
CA ASP A 271 10.95 -48.13 58.70
C ASP A 271 11.95 -47.43 59.68
N ASN A 272 11.84 -47.84 60.94
CA ASN A 272 11.97 -47.01 62.12
C ASN A 272 13.27 -47.24 62.92
N ARG A 273 13.74 -46.19 63.63
CA ARG A 273 14.17 -46.38 65.03
C ARG A 273 14.04 -45.16 65.93
N VAL A 274 13.46 -45.42 67.10
CA VAL A 274 13.15 -44.51 68.21
C VAL A 274 14.42 -44.09 68.97
N VAL A 275 14.48 -42.87 69.56
CA VAL A 275 14.88 -42.59 70.97
C VAL A 275 15.00 -41.07 71.32
N LEU A 276 14.14 -40.66 72.27
CA LEU A 276 14.25 -39.61 73.32
C LEU A 276 14.53 -38.11 73.05
N VAL A 277 13.74 -37.32 73.80
CA VAL A 277 13.79 -35.88 74.16
C VAL A 277 14.15 -35.87 75.69
N PRO A 278 14.93 -34.93 76.31
CA PRO A 278 14.62 -33.48 76.36
C PRO A 278 15.75 -32.42 76.56
N ASP A 279 15.35 -31.15 76.37
CA ASP A 279 15.80 -29.86 76.94
C ASP A 279 17.29 -29.57 77.27
N LYS A 280 17.79 -28.37 76.86
CA LYS A 280 17.74 -27.10 77.65
C LYS A 280 18.51 -25.91 77.02
N TYR A 281 18.23 -24.71 77.54
CA TYR A 281 19.02 -23.45 77.55
C TYR A 281 18.92 -22.40 76.41
N GLN A 282 17.98 -21.45 76.64
CA GLN A 282 18.19 -19.99 76.81
C GLN A 282 18.75 -19.07 75.68
N THR A 283 18.09 -17.91 75.57
CA THR A 283 18.36 -16.71 74.75
C THR A 283 19.36 -15.74 75.44
N PRO A 284 20.04 -14.79 74.76
CA PRO A 284 19.41 -13.52 74.30
C PRO A 284 19.94 -12.86 72.99
N SER A 285 19.14 -11.96 72.41
CA SER A 285 19.53 -10.99 71.35
C SER A 285 20.50 -9.90 71.90
N PRO A 286 21.20 -9.06 71.08
CA PRO A 286 20.52 -7.95 70.37
C PRO A 286 21.23 -7.29 69.14
N LYS A 287 20.60 -6.22 68.59
CA LYS A 287 21.14 -5.04 67.82
C LYS A 287 21.17 -5.03 66.26
N LYS A 288 20.38 -4.10 65.70
CA LYS A 288 20.60 -3.24 64.50
C LYS A 288 21.98 -2.50 64.58
N PRO A 289 22.59 -1.91 63.50
CA PRO A 289 21.88 -1.05 62.52
C PRO A 289 22.47 -0.78 61.09
N ARG A 290 21.68 0.00 60.32
CA ARG A 290 22.09 1.10 59.40
C ARG A 290 22.41 0.77 57.92
N ALA A 291 22.16 1.77 57.06
CA ALA A 291 22.31 1.74 55.61
C ALA A 291 23.07 2.97 55.07
N LEU A 292 23.65 2.82 53.87
CA LEU A 292 24.21 3.84 52.96
C LEU A 292 24.16 3.24 51.53
N ARG A 293 24.13 3.97 50.41
CA ARG A 293 23.60 5.32 50.08
C ARG A 293 23.55 5.43 48.54
N ARG A 294 22.54 6.10 47.95
CA ARG A 294 22.59 6.54 46.53
C ARG A 294 23.42 7.83 46.39
N SER A 295 23.97 8.07 45.20
CA SER A 295 24.55 9.35 44.77
C SER A 295 24.43 9.52 43.24
N ASN A 296 24.03 10.70 42.78
CA ASN A 296 23.89 11.07 41.36
C ASN A 296 24.84 12.24 41.01
N SER A 297 24.85 12.62 39.72
CA SER A 297 25.19 13.98 39.20
C SER A 297 26.70 14.33 39.06
N PRO A 298 27.08 15.36 38.23
CA PRO A 298 26.46 15.93 37.02
C PRO A 298 27.48 16.15 35.84
N SER A 299 27.12 16.99 34.87
CA SER A 299 27.82 17.29 33.60
C SER A 299 28.78 18.50 33.60
N ASN A 300 29.72 18.53 32.63
CA ASN A 300 30.20 19.66 31.78
C ASN A 300 31.55 19.28 31.11
N GLY A 301 31.99 19.80 29.94
CA GLY A 301 31.31 20.64 28.94
C GLY A 301 32.28 21.65 28.25
N THR A 302 32.67 21.44 26.99
CA THR A 302 33.53 22.37 26.21
C THR A 302 33.31 22.27 24.69
N LYS A 303 33.48 23.38 23.96
CA LYS A 303 33.42 23.50 22.49
C LYS A 303 34.79 23.29 21.81
N TYR A 304 34.79 23.03 20.50
CA TYR A 304 35.51 23.87 19.51
C TYR A 304 34.80 23.87 18.14
N GLU A 305 34.94 24.98 17.42
CA GLU A 305 34.59 25.28 16.01
C GLU A 305 35.81 24.92 15.11
N ASP A 306 35.80 24.87 13.77
CA ASP A 306 34.81 24.86 12.68
C ASP A 306 35.60 24.53 11.37
N ASP A 307 34.98 23.91 10.35
CA ASP A 307 35.34 24.14 8.94
C ASP A 307 34.32 23.50 7.97
N GLN A 308 33.91 24.24 6.93
CA GLN A 308 32.78 23.89 6.05
C GLN A 308 33.23 23.35 4.69
N LYS A 309 32.58 22.28 4.20
CA LYS A 309 32.63 21.92 2.77
C LYS A 309 31.32 21.31 2.29
N ASP A 310 30.70 21.99 1.33
CA ASP A 310 29.36 21.67 0.87
C ASP A 310 29.30 20.30 0.18
N ARG A 311 28.37 19.45 0.64
CA ARG A 311 27.96 18.24 -0.07
C ARG A 311 26.52 18.41 -0.51
N ILE A 312 26.35 18.57 -1.82
CA ILE A 312 25.04 18.51 -2.49
C ILE A 312 24.39 17.16 -2.15
N PRO A 313 23.12 17.12 -1.71
CA PRO A 313 22.38 15.87 -1.55
C PRO A 313 22.03 15.30 -2.94
N GLY A 314 23.01 14.67 -3.59
CA GLY A 314 22.77 13.80 -4.74
C GLY A 314 22.19 12.46 -4.30
N TRP A 315 21.47 11.80 -5.20
CA TRP A 315 20.75 10.55 -4.99
C TRP A 315 21.65 9.31 -4.72
N ASN A 316 22.35 9.32 -3.58
CA ASN A 316 23.23 8.24 -3.10
C ASN A 316 22.76 7.65 -1.76
N LEU A 317 21.45 7.46 -1.65
CA LEU A 317 20.84 6.31 -0.98
C LEU A 317 20.03 5.60 -2.09
N PHE A 318 19.93 4.27 -2.17
CA PHE A 318 19.90 3.32 -1.07
C PHE A 318 20.76 2.08 -1.36
N SER A 319 21.54 1.65 -0.36
CA SER A 319 21.93 0.24 -0.21
C SER A 319 21.02 -0.36 0.87
N PRO A 320 20.49 -1.59 0.72
CA PRO A 320 19.56 -2.22 1.68
C PRO A 320 20.31 -2.75 2.92
N ALA A 321 21.12 -1.90 3.56
CA ALA A 321 21.90 -2.19 4.75
C ALA A 321 21.33 -1.41 5.94
N SER A 322 20.42 -2.06 6.66
CA SER A 322 19.89 -1.77 8.00
C SER A 322 20.19 -0.38 8.60
N GLN A 323 19.21 0.52 8.57
CA GLN A 323 19.11 1.66 9.49
C GLN A 323 17.79 1.61 10.25
N CYS A 324 17.64 0.57 11.06
CA CYS A 324 16.45 0.35 11.88
C CYS A 324 16.43 1.31 13.08
N LEU A 325 15.27 1.89 13.37
CA LEU A 325 15.04 2.64 14.60
C LEU A 325 14.88 1.65 15.77
N TYR A 326 15.84 1.68 16.69
CA TYR A 326 15.89 0.84 17.89
C TYR A 326 14.55 0.81 18.64
N GLY A 327 13.95 -0.39 18.78
CA GLY A 327 12.81 -0.60 19.68
C GLY A 327 11.74 -1.62 19.24
N GLN A 328 11.77 -2.17 18.00
CA GLN A 328 10.78 -3.17 17.56
C GLN A 328 11.36 -4.47 16.97
N GLU A 329 12.67 -4.56 16.73
CA GLU A 329 13.28 -5.76 16.14
C GLU A 329 13.28 -6.98 17.09
N GLU A 330 13.28 -6.75 18.41
CA GLU A 330 13.26 -7.83 19.42
C GLU A 330 11.99 -8.69 19.39
N GLN A 331 10.90 -8.23 18.76
CA GLN A 331 9.61 -8.94 18.72
C GLN A 331 9.45 -9.91 17.53
N TYR A 332 10.25 -9.78 16.47
CA TYR A 332 10.06 -10.52 15.22
C TYR A 332 11.35 -11.16 14.70
N THR A 333 11.27 -12.34 14.11
CA THR A 333 12.42 -13.02 13.46
C THR A 333 12.89 -12.25 12.24
N ARG A 334 11.95 -11.59 11.56
CA ARG A 334 12.15 -10.59 10.52
C ARG A 334 11.01 -9.58 10.60
N ARG A 335 11.27 -8.28 10.40
CA ARG A 335 10.21 -7.26 10.41
C ARG A 335 9.13 -7.59 9.35
N PRO A 336 7.84 -7.72 9.74
CA PRO A 336 6.75 -7.92 8.79
C PRO A 336 6.67 -6.82 7.71
N PRO A 337 6.38 -7.16 6.44
CA PRO A 337 6.30 -6.18 5.35
C PRO A 337 5.03 -5.34 5.39
N VAL A 338 5.03 -4.20 4.69
CA VAL A 338 3.78 -3.50 4.37
C VAL A 338 2.91 -4.36 3.46
N ILE A 339 1.61 -4.43 3.78
CA ILE A 339 0.62 -5.11 2.95
C ILE A 339 -0.11 -4.08 2.09
N TYR A 340 -0.20 -4.38 0.80
CA TYR A 340 -0.84 -3.56 -0.22
C TYR A 340 -2.23 -4.13 -0.55
N GLY A 341 -3.26 -3.29 -0.49
CA GLY A 341 -4.64 -3.65 -0.84
C GLY A 341 -5.09 -3.02 -2.16
N LEU A 342 -5.59 -3.84 -3.08
CA LEU A 342 -6.19 -3.45 -4.36
C LEU A 342 -7.68 -3.79 -4.37
N PHE A 343 -8.50 -2.90 -3.82
CA PHE A 343 -9.93 -3.13 -3.63
C PHE A 343 -10.77 -2.64 -4.81
N ILE A 344 -11.54 -3.54 -5.42
CA ILE A 344 -12.29 -3.28 -6.66
C ILE A 344 -13.70 -2.78 -6.32
N VAL A 345 -13.90 -1.47 -6.42
CA VAL A 345 -15.16 -0.79 -6.13
C VAL A 345 -15.79 -0.28 -7.43
N ASN A 346 -16.87 -0.93 -7.89
CA ASN A 346 -17.57 -0.67 -9.16
C ASN A 346 -16.70 -0.78 -10.42
N THR A 347 -15.97 0.28 -10.77
CA THR A 347 -15.09 0.38 -11.96
C THR A 347 -13.79 1.10 -11.61
N SER A 348 -13.46 1.13 -10.32
CA SER A 348 -12.27 1.76 -9.77
C SER A 348 -11.55 0.75 -8.89
N VAL A 349 -10.23 0.92 -8.76
CA VAL A 349 -9.41 0.17 -7.79
C VAL A 349 -8.91 1.16 -6.75
N MET A 350 -9.24 0.94 -5.48
CA MET A 350 -8.70 1.70 -4.37
C MET A 350 -7.41 1.03 -3.90
N VAL A 351 -6.33 1.82 -3.84
CA VAL A 351 -5.05 1.39 -3.29
C VAL A 351 -5.00 1.80 -1.82
N LEU A 352 -4.84 0.82 -0.95
CA LEU A 352 -4.66 0.97 0.50
C LEU A 352 -3.36 0.31 0.95
N THR A 353 -2.78 0.74 2.07
CA THR A 353 -1.66 0.05 2.74
C THR A 353 -1.92 -0.16 4.24
N ILE A 354 -1.19 -1.09 4.84
CA ILE A 354 -1.06 -1.22 6.30
C ILE A 354 0.35 -1.71 6.63
N ASP A 355 0.97 -1.09 7.63
CA ASP A 355 2.19 -1.64 8.24
C ASP A 355 1.82 -2.85 9.10
N SER A 356 2.27 -4.04 8.67
CA SER A 356 2.04 -5.27 9.42
C SER A 356 2.70 -5.25 10.79
N ALA A 357 3.85 -4.59 10.97
CA ALA A 357 4.63 -4.64 12.22
C ALA A 357 3.94 -3.91 13.40
N LYS A 358 2.96 -3.04 13.12
CA LYS A 358 2.16 -2.31 14.13
C LYS A 358 0.96 -3.14 14.58
N GLU A 359 0.52 -2.91 15.82
CA GLU A 359 -0.61 -3.61 16.45
C GLU A 359 -1.57 -2.61 17.13
N GLY A 360 -2.82 -3.02 17.35
CA GLY A 360 -3.86 -2.20 17.97
C GLY A 360 -4.17 -0.92 17.20
N ASP A 361 -4.37 0.18 17.92
CA ASP A 361 -4.75 1.49 17.34
C ASP A 361 -3.65 2.12 16.46
N LYS A 362 -2.42 1.60 16.52
CA LYS A 362 -1.32 2.00 15.61
C LYS A 362 -1.39 1.29 14.25
N ALA A 363 -2.16 0.22 14.11
CA ALA A 363 -2.34 -0.52 12.87
C ALA A 363 -3.39 0.16 11.96
N CYS A 364 -3.13 1.42 11.64
CA CYS A 364 -3.93 2.24 10.73
C CYS A 364 -3.88 1.69 9.30
N VAL A 365 -5.00 1.82 8.58
CA VAL A 365 -5.09 1.49 7.15
C VAL A 365 -5.01 2.79 6.37
N SER A 366 -3.91 2.97 5.66
CA SER A 366 -3.57 4.19 4.92
C SER A 366 -4.21 4.15 3.54
N TYR A 367 -4.99 5.16 3.16
CA TYR A 367 -5.46 5.31 1.78
C TYR A 367 -4.38 5.98 0.93
N GLN A 368 -4.16 5.48 -0.29
CA GLN A 368 -3.10 5.97 -1.18
C GLN A 368 -3.66 6.63 -2.45
N VAL A 369 -4.46 5.93 -3.26
CA VAL A 369 -5.00 6.47 -4.53
C VAL A 369 -6.20 5.69 -5.10
N GLU A 370 -7.09 6.36 -5.86
CA GLU A 370 -8.21 5.75 -6.60
C GLU A 370 -7.94 5.67 -8.11
N VAL A 371 -7.74 4.45 -8.62
CA VAL A 371 -7.54 4.15 -10.04
C VAL A 371 -8.88 3.99 -10.76
N GLY A 372 -9.41 5.08 -11.32
CA GLY A 372 -10.69 5.07 -12.04
C GLY A 372 -10.59 4.51 -13.46
N LEU A 373 -10.80 3.20 -13.64
CA LEU A 373 -10.69 2.49 -14.93
C LEU A 373 -11.80 2.84 -15.94
N SER A 374 -12.80 3.62 -15.55
CA SER A 374 -13.79 4.22 -16.46
C SER A 374 -13.42 5.63 -16.96
N LYS A 375 -12.37 6.26 -16.41
CA LYS A 375 -11.95 7.64 -16.76
C LYS A 375 -11.25 7.65 -18.15
N ASN A 376 -11.66 8.58 -19.02
CA ASN A 376 -11.09 8.71 -20.37
C ASN A 376 -9.63 9.21 -20.35
N TYR A 377 -8.81 8.72 -21.29
CA TYR A 377 -7.39 9.07 -21.48
C TYR A 377 -6.44 8.71 -20.31
N GLN A 378 -6.90 7.92 -19.34
CA GLN A 378 -6.10 7.50 -18.17
C GLN A 378 -5.48 6.10 -18.29
N ALA A 379 -5.60 5.44 -19.45
CA ALA A 379 -5.17 4.04 -19.62
C ALA A 379 -3.72 3.76 -19.18
N VAL A 380 -2.78 4.61 -19.61
CA VAL A 380 -1.36 4.52 -19.28
C VAL A 380 -1.14 4.76 -17.77
N TRP A 381 -1.68 5.85 -17.22
CA TRP A 381 -1.48 6.19 -15.80
C TRP A 381 -2.15 5.22 -14.83
N ASN A 382 -3.33 4.71 -15.18
CA ASN A 382 -4.02 3.66 -14.42
C ASN A 382 -3.15 2.39 -14.34
N ALA A 383 -2.60 1.96 -15.48
CA ALA A 383 -1.72 0.80 -15.55
C ALA A 383 -0.42 1.00 -14.76
N ILE A 384 0.22 2.17 -14.89
CA ILE A 384 1.42 2.52 -14.12
C ILE A 384 1.16 2.51 -12.62
N THR A 385 0.06 3.12 -12.15
CA THR A 385 -0.29 3.12 -10.71
C THR A 385 -0.49 1.71 -10.17
N ILE A 386 -1.16 0.82 -10.91
CA ILE A 386 -1.31 -0.60 -10.52
C ILE A 386 0.05 -1.32 -10.54
N ALA A 387 0.84 -1.09 -11.59
CA ALA A 387 2.14 -1.73 -11.78
C ALA A 387 3.16 -1.33 -10.70
N ILE A 388 3.18 -0.07 -10.26
CA ILE A 388 4.01 0.39 -9.13
C ILE A 388 3.71 -0.46 -7.89
N VAL A 389 2.44 -0.57 -7.49
CA VAL A 389 2.04 -1.28 -6.27
C VAL A 389 2.45 -2.75 -6.34
N VAL A 390 2.17 -3.43 -7.45
CA VAL A 390 2.47 -4.87 -7.59
C VAL A 390 3.97 -5.13 -7.74
N CYS A 391 4.74 -4.28 -8.41
CA CYS A 391 6.20 -4.42 -8.49
C CYS A 391 6.90 -4.15 -7.16
N LEU A 392 6.42 -3.19 -6.36
CA LEU A 392 6.92 -2.96 -4.99
C LEU A 392 6.57 -4.14 -4.06
N ALA A 393 5.34 -4.66 -4.13
CA ALA A 393 4.94 -5.86 -3.39
C ALA A 393 5.81 -7.08 -3.75
N ARG A 394 6.04 -7.31 -5.05
CA ARG A 394 6.95 -8.34 -5.59
C ARG A 394 8.37 -8.18 -5.06
N ASP A 395 8.93 -6.98 -5.14
CA ASP A 395 10.33 -6.74 -4.76
C ASP A 395 10.55 -7.00 -3.27
N ALA A 396 9.61 -6.60 -2.40
CA ALA A 396 9.66 -6.97 -0.98
C ALA A 396 9.58 -8.50 -0.78
N MET A 397 8.67 -9.20 -1.47
CA MET A 397 8.60 -10.67 -1.43
C MET A 397 9.89 -11.33 -1.94
N MET A 398 10.60 -10.73 -2.91
CA MET A 398 11.90 -11.22 -3.34
C MET A 398 12.99 -11.07 -2.27
N GLU A 399 12.96 -9.99 -1.48
CA GLU A 399 13.88 -9.80 -0.36
C GLU A 399 13.63 -10.78 0.79
N MET A 400 12.38 -11.25 0.97
CA MET A 400 11.98 -12.31 1.91
C MET A 400 12.14 -13.74 1.37
N LYS A 401 12.54 -13.90 0.11
CA LYS A 401 12.56 -15.20 -0.59
C LYS A 401 13.46 -16.27 0.05
N VAL A 402 14.50 -15.86 0.76
CA VAL A 402 15.40 -16.77 1.50
C VAL A 402 14.65 -17.53 2.59
N ASP A 403 13.69 -16.86 3.23
CA ASP A 403 13.00 -17.36 4.43
C ASP A 403 11.83 -18.31 4.07
N PHE A 404 11.31 -18.23 2.84
CA PHE A 404 10.18 -19.02 2.31
C PHE A 404 10.48 -20.52 2.07
N ASN A 405 11.50 -21.07 2.73
CA ASN A 405 11.82 -22.51 2.74
C ASN A 405 12.28 -23.03 4.11
N THR A 406 12.53 -22.16 5.10
CA THR A 406 13.12 -22.55 6.40
C THR A 406 12.14 -23.38 7.24
N SER A 407 10.84 -23.16 7.08
CA SER A 407 9.73 -23.78 7.84
C SER A 407 9.52 -25.29 7.65
N LEU A 408 10.37 -25.97 6.86
CA LEU A 408 10.27 -27.42 6.62
C LEU A 408 11.55 -28.22 6.96
N ASN A 409 12.68 -27.55 7.24
CA ASN A 409 13.98 -28.23 7.29
C ASN A 409 14.45 -28.66 8.69
N ASP A 410 13.81 -28.20 9.75
CA ASP A 410 14.14 -28.54 11.14
C ASP A 410 13.43 -29.82 11.65
N GLY A 411 12.81 -30.60 10.74
CA GLY A 411 11.98 -31.78 11.09
C GLY A 411 12.69 -33.13 11.06
N ASP A 412 13.55 -33.37 10.05
CA ASP A 412 14.18 -34.69 9.79
C ASP A 412 15.70 -34.67 10.03
N SER A 413 16.10 -34.63 11.30
CA SER A 413 17.44 -35.05 11.74
C SER A 413 17.34 -36.41 12.43
N ASP A 414 17.40 -37.48 11.63
CA ASP A 414 17.39 -38.88 12.08
C ASP A 414 18.61 -39.17 12.96
N PRO A 415 18.45 -39.58 14.24
CA PRO A 415 19.55 -39.65 15.20
C PRO A 415 20.38 -40.95 15.16
N ASP A 416 20.05 -41.93 14.32
CA ASP A 416 20.75 -43.22 14.22
C ASP A 416 21.49 -43.40 12.85
N ALA A 417 22.77 -43.01 12.78
CA ALA A 417 23.63 -43.17 11.59
C ALA A 417 25.11 -43.47 11.93
#